data_AF-A0A6M3JH28-F1
#
_entry.id   AF-A0A6M3JH28-F1
#
_cell.length_a   1.000
_cell.length_b   1.000
_cell.length_c   1.000
_cell.angle_alpha   90.00
_cell.angle_beta   90.00
_cell.angle_gamma   90.00
#
_symmetry.space_group_name_H-M   'P 1'
#
loop_
_entity.id
_entity.type
_entity.pdbx_description
1 polymer ?
#
loop_
_entity_poly.entity_id
_entity_poly.type
_entity_poly.pdbx_seq_one_letter_code
_entity_poly.pdbx_strand_id
1 'polypeptide(L)' 'MADKIQFDFQNMKWIGITVEYVKFLENSYPEVDVIDTLTKRMPAWLDANPQKARKKNYKRFIVNWLSRQQDRYSQFRKG' A
#
# COMPACT_ATOMS: atom_id res chain seq x y z
N MET A 1 -21.80 0.70 -3.48
CA MET A 1 -21.08 0.90 -2.20
C MET A 1 -19.65 0.43 -2.44
N ALA A 2 -18.63 1.29 -2.31
CA ALA A 2 -17.25 0.85 -2.46
C ALA A 2 -16.78 0.27 -1.14
N ASP A 3 -16.36 -0.99 -1.13
CA ASP A 3 -15.87 -1.67 0.06
C ASP A 3 -14.76 -0.86 0.75
N LYS A 4 -14.94 -0.60 2.04
CA LYS A 4 -14.05 0.25 2.81
C LYS A 4 -12.80 -0.54 3.19
N ILE A 5 -11.66 -0.17 2.62
CA ILE A 5 -10.36 -0.74 3.00
C ILE A 5 -10.01 -0.32 4.43
N GLN A 6 -9.65 -1.30 5.25
CA GLN A 6 -9.18 -1.13 6.62
C GLN A 6 -7.91 -1.95 6.86
N PHE A 7 -7.17 -1.60 7.91
CA PHE A 7 -6.04 -2.38 8.39
C PHE A 7 -6.37 -2.96 9.77
N ASP A 8 -6.28 -4.28 9.88
CA ASP A 8 -6.39 -5.00 11.13
C ASP A 8 -5.02 -5.06 11.81
N PHE A 9 -4.87 -4.30 12.89
CA PHE A 9 -3.65 -4.24 13.67
C PHE A 9 -3.40 -5.49 14.53
N GLN A 10 -4.43 -6.29 14.82
CA GLN A 10 -4.25 -7.54 15.58
C GLN A 10 -3.66 -8.62 14.68
N ASN A 11 -4.21 -8.75 13.47
CA ASN A 11 -3.79 -9.78 12.51
C ASN A 11 -2.74 -9.30 11.50
N MET A 12 -2.37 -8.02 11.56
CA MET A 12 -1.42 -7.36 10.64
C MET A 12 -1.81 -7.51 9.17
N LYS A 13 -3.10 -7.41 8.88
CA LYS A 13 -3.69 -7.72 7.56
C LYS A 13 -4.64 -6.63 7.09
N TRP A 14 -4.71 -6.48 5.77
CA TRP A 14 -5.72 -5.64 5.14
C TRP A 14 -7.08 -6.34 5.12
N ILE A 15 -8.13 -5.58 5.37
CA ILE A 15 -9.52 -5.98 5.20
C ILE A 15 -10.09 -5.17 4.03
N GLY A 16 -10.82 -5.83 3.13
CA GLY A 16 -11.51 -5.18 2.01
C GLY A 16 -10.64 -4.89 0.78
N ILE A 17 -9.44 -5.48 0.68
CA ILE A 17 -8.65 -5.48 -0.57
C ILE A 17 -9.06 -6.70 -1.39
N THR A 18 -9.58 -6.48 -2.60
CA THR A 18 -9.92 -7.56 -3.54
C THR A 18 -8.77 -7.87 -4.49
N VAL A 19 -8.81 -9.05 -5.13
CA VAL A 19 -7.82 -9.45 -6.14
C VAL A 19 -7.82 -8.49 -7.33
N GLU A 20 -8.99 -8.02 -7.75
CA GLU A 20 -9.15 -7.05 -8.84
C GLU A 20 -8.48 -5.73 -8.49
N TYR A 21 -8.60 -5.29 -7.23
CA TYR A 21 -7.96 -4.07 -6.78
C TYR A 21 -6.43 -4.21 -6.73
N VAL A 22 -5.93 -5.37 -6.31
CA VAL A 22 -4.49 -5.65 -6.36
C VAL A 22 -3.96 -5.64 -7.79
N LYS A 23 -4.63 -6.32 -8.72
CA LYS A 23 -4.27 -6.31 -10.15
C LYS A 23 -4.28 -4.88 -10.73
N PHE A 24 -5.27 -4.07 -10.35
CA PHE A 24 -5.32 -2.66 -10.73
C PHE A 24 -4.09 -1.89 -10.23
N LEU A 25 -3.65 -2.12 -8.98
CA LEU A 25 -2.47 -1.49 -8.42
C LEU A 25 -1.18 -1.97 -9.11
N GLU A 26 -1.02 -3.27 -9.37
CA GLU A 26 0.12 -3.83 -10.09
C GLU A 26 0.27 -3.20 -11.49
N ASN A 27 -0.84 -3.08 -12.22
CA ASN A 27 -0.84 -2.41 -13.52
C ASN A 27 -0.54 -0.91 -13.44
N SER A 28 -0.93 -0.25 -12.34
CA SER A 28 -0.73 1.19 -12.16
C SER A 28 0.68 1.55 -11.67
N TYR A 29 1.36 0.61 -10.99
CA TYR A 29 2.68 0.82 -10.39
C TYR A 29 3.65 -0.30 -10.81
N PRO A 30 3.96 -0.44 -12.11
CA PRO A 30 4.68 -1.58 -12.67
C PRO A 30 6.10 -1.78 -12.11
N GLU A 31 6.74 -0.73 -11.57
CA GLU A 31 8.09 -0.86 -10.99
C GLU A 31 8.07 -1.17 -9.48
N VAL A 32 6.89 -1.38 -8.89
CA VAL A 32 6.73 -1.64 -7.47
C VAL A 32 6.21 -3.05 -7.26
N ASP A 33 6.87 -3.82 -6.40
CA ASP A 33 6.30 -5.07 -5.90
C ASP A 33 5.12 -4.75 -4.97
N VAL A 34 3.91 -4.73 -5.54
CA VAL A 34 2.68 -4.36 -4.84
C VAL A 34 2.32 -5.38 -3.76
N ILE A 35 2.49 -6.67 -4.03
CA ILE A 35 2.18 -7.74 -3.06
C ILE A 35 3.09 -7.63 -1.85
N ASP A 36 4.42 -7.54 -2.03
CA ASP A 36 5.37 -7.37 -0.94
C ASP A 36 5.10 -6.07 -0.16
N THR A 37 4.78 -5.00 -0.89
CA THR A 37 4.48 -3.71 -0.26
C THR A 37 3.22 -3.76 0.61
N LEU A 38 2.13 -4.35 0.12
CA LEU A 38 0.87 -4.47 0.85
C LEU A 38 1.00 -5.44 2.03
N THR A 39 1.68 -6.57 1.86
CA THR A 39 1.68 -7.67 2.84
C THR A 39 2.81 -7.58 3.87
N LYS A 40 3.89 -6.84 3.59
CA LYS A 40 5.06 -6.75 4.49
C LYS A 40 5.42 -5.31 4.82
N ARG A 41 5.71 -4.49 3.81
CA ARG A 41 6.32 -3.16 4.03
C ARG A 41 5.37 -2.19 4.72
N MET A 42 4.13 -2.09 4.25
CA MET A 42 3.13 -1.23 4.87
C MET A 42 2.74 -1.70 6.27
N PRO A 43 2.43 -2.99 6.52
CA PRO A 43 2.22 -3.51 7.87
C PRO A 43 3.36 -3.15 8.82
N ALA A 44 4.62 -3.44 8.45
CA ALA A 44 5.78 -3.12 9.27
C ALA A 44 5.87 -1.63 9.61
N TRP A 45 5.57 -0.75 8.66
CA TRP A 45 5.56 0.70 8.91
C TRP A 45 4.41 1.13 9.82
N LEU A 46 3.22 0.56 9.65
CA LEU A 46 2.05 0.87 10.48
C LEU A 46 2.29 0.44 11.93
N ASP A 47 2.90 -0.72 12.15
CA ASP A 47 3.29 -1.20 13.48
C ASP A 47 4.35 -0.30 14.13
N ALA A 48 5.40 0.04 13.38
CA ALA A 48 6.46 0.92 13.88
C ALA A 48 6.02 2.39 14.09
N ASN A 49 4.90 2.83 13.52
CA ASN A 49 4.44 4.23 13.55
C ASN A 49 2.99 4.36 14.05
N PRO A 50 2.64 3.87 15.26
CA PRO A 50 1.25 3.78 15.72
C PRO A 50 0.53 5.13 15.75
N GLN A 51 1.25 6.21 16.09
CA GLN A 51 0.73 7.58 16.07
C GLN A 51 0.29 8.04 14.67
N LYS A 52 0.93 7.51 13.62
CA LYS A 52 0.62 7.83 12.22
C LYS A 52 -0.21 6.74 11.54
N ALA A 53 -0.33 5.56 12.14
CA ALA A 53 -0.87 4.38 11.49
C ALA A 53 -2.38 4.42 11.29
N ARG A 54 -3.12 5.03 12.23
CA ARG A 54 -4.58 5.17 12.15
C ARG A 54 -4.98 6.20 11.09
N LYS A 55 -5.11 5.75 9.84
CA LYS A 55 -5.52 6.60 8.71
C LYS A 55 -7.05 6.66 8.59
N LYS A 56 -7.58 7.84 8.27
CA LYS A 56 -9.00 8.02 7.92
C LYS A 56 -9.35 7.39 6.56
N ASN A 57 -8.37 7.30 5.66
CA ASN A 57 -8.52 6.72 4.32
C ASN A 57 -7.27 5.92 3.96
N TYR A 58 -7.36 4.60 4.10
CA TYR A 58 -6.26 3.69 3.77
C TYR A 58 -6.02 3.54 2.27
N LYS A 59 -7.06 3.68 1.44
CA LYS A 59 -6.91 3.67 -0.03
C LYS A 59 -5.96 4.78 -0.49
N ARG A 60 -6.14 6.00 0.04
CA ARG A 60 -5.22 7.13 -0.22
C ARG A 60 -3.81 6.85 0.32
N PHE A 61 -3.69 6.22 1.48
CA PHE A 61 -2.38 5.84 2.03
C PHE A 61 -1.63 4.87 1.10
N ILE A 62 -2.32 3.84 0.60
CA ILE A 62 -1.76 2.85 -0.32
C ILE A 62 -1.26 3.52 -1.61
N VAL A 63 -2.13 4.27 -2.28
CA VAL A 63 -1.81 4.98 -3.54
C VAL A 63 -0.63 5.93 -3.38
N ASN A 64 -0.61 6.74 -2.31
CA ASN A 64 0.48 7.68 -2.08
C ASN A 64 1.81 6.98 -1.81
N TRP A 65 1.79 5.82 -1.13
CA TRP A 65 3.00 5.06 -0.86
C TRP A 65 3.57 4.47 -2.15
N LEU A 66 2.72 3.81 -2.95
CA LEU A 66 3.13 3.17 -4.19
C LEU A 66 3.66 4.19 -5.20
N SER A 67 2.99 5.35 -5.34
CA SER A 67 3.49 6.45 -6.18
C SER A 67 4.90 6.88 -5.78
N ARG A 68 5.18 7.05 -4.49
CA ARG A 68 6.52 7.43 -4.01
C ARG A 68 7.57 6.35 -4.24
N GLN A 69 7.22 5.07 -4.20
CA GLN A 69 8.15 3.98 -4.54
C GLN A 69 8.44 3.99 -6.04
N GLN A 70 7.39 4.05 -6.86
CA GLN A 70 7.46 4.12 -8.32
C GLN A 70 8.34 5.27 -8.82
N ASP A 71 8.16 6.47 -8.25
CA ASP A 71 8.96 7.65 -8.60
C ASP A 71 10.44 7.47 -8.27
N ARG A 72 10.75 6.84 -7.12
CA ARG A 72 12.14 6.55 -6.75
C ARG A 72 12.77 5.56 -7.72
N TYR A 73 12.10 4.46 -8.04
CA TYR A 73 12.61 3.48 -9.01
C TYR A 73 12.83 4.12 -10.40
N SER A 74 11.91 4.97 -10.84
CA SER A 74 12.04 5.72 -12.11
C SER A 74 13.25 6.66 -12.12
N GLN A 75 13.53 7.35 -11.00
CA GLN A 75 14.72 8.20 -10.87
C GLN A 75 16.01 7.39 -10.92
N PHE A 76 16.07 6.23 -10.25
CA PHE A 76 17.26 5.37 -10.29
C PHE A 76 17.58 4.82 -11.68
N ARG A 77 16.58 4.65 -12.56
CA ARG A 77 16.80 4.17 -13.93
C ARG A 77 17.36 5.25 -14.88
N LYS A 78 17.23 6.54 -14.53
CA LYS A 78 17.65 7.68 -15.37
C LYS A 78 19.04 8.21 -15.03
N GLY A 79 19.66 7.75 -13.94
CA GLY A 79 21.04 8.06 -13.57
C GLY A 79 21.97 6.93 -13.95
#